data_AF-A0AAU5XWB6-F1
#
_entry.id   AF-A0AAU5XWB6-F1
#
_cell.length_a   1.000
_cell.length_b   1.000
_cell.length_c   1.000
_cell.angle_alpha   90.00
_cell.angle_beta   90.00
_cell.angle_gamma   90.00
#
_symmetry.space_group_name_H-M   'P 1'
#
loop_
_entity.id
_entity.type
_entity.pdbx_description
1 polymer ?
#
loop_
_entity_poly.entity_id
_entity_poly.type
_entity_poly.pdbx_seq_one_letter_code
_entity_poly.pdbx_strand_id
1 'polypeptide(L)'
;MTEDAGQLRVCEYRRCGAPLPPAVGRGSRARFCQDGKTWGRRNLSCRDAEAVLSDAESLRESDTELDDTAVTALAGQVDRVLEPARGLVETLATLRHQLEATTATALSERDAALTEADEHRRQRGLAEAEAAQARDVAEDAARTAAGAEKAMAAAERERDAARGAQREALHERQRVEGQLAAVRDELARVAERAEASASLAGERASTIATLTADLAATRAALDEERGRGQAAAARAEAAETRAETVAGRLDAAREELTKAAAAHHAAQEATLERARAEVERMRAGYDQRLAEAQAAHEQTVRSMHETTTNLGAELRAAAGRADNAERALTRALAVLREIPNAELPEDVVAMLK
;
A
#
# COMPACT_ATOMS: atom_id res chain seq x y z
N MET A 1 134.29 134.37 71.69
CA MET A 1 133.57 134.92 70.53
C MET A 1 133.72 133.93 69.39
N THR A 2 132.57 133.51 68.85
CA THR A 2 132.30 133.21 67.43
C THR A 2 133.23 132.18 66.76
N GLU A 3 132.79 130.97 66.45
CA GLU A 3 131.88 130.58 65.36
C GLU A 3 132.67 129.51 64.61
N ASP A 4 132.29 128.24 64.73
CA ASP A 4 132.32 127.37 63.57
C ASP A 4 131.18 126.36 63.73
N ALA A 5 130.15 126.60 62.94
CA ALA A 5 128.91 125.86 62.94
C ALA A 5 129.12 124.50 62.27
N GLY A 6 128.70 123.46 62.97
CA GLY A 6 128.03 122.27 62.42
C GLY A 6 128.49 121.75 61.05
N GLN A 7 129.60 121.04 61.00
CA GLN A 7 129.73 119.97 60.00
C GLN A 7 128.88 118.78 60.45
N LEU A 8 127.76 118.55 59.74
CA LEU A 8 127.01 117.29 59.77
C LEU A 8 127.97 116.16 59.41
N ARG A 9 128.43 115.40 60.41
CA ARG A 9 129.19 114.17 60.17
C ARG A 9 128.21 113.18 59.55
N VAL A 10 128.54 112.56 58.44
CA VAL A 10 127.72 111.51 57.82
C VAL A 10 128.41 110.15 57.93
N CYS A 11 127.63 109.08 57.89
CA CYS A 11 128.10 107.69 57.92
C CYS A 11 129.23 107.47 56.89
N GLU A 12 130.34 106.83 57.31
CA GLU A 12 131.48 106.53 56.43
C GLU A 12 131.12 105.59 55.26
N TYR A 13 130.02 104.82 55.35
CA TYR A 13 129.49 104.10 54.20
C TYR A 13 128.91 105.08 53.18
N ARG A 14 129.64 105.32 52.09
CA ARG A 14 129.39 106.45 51.16
C ARG A 14 127.99 106.45 50.55
N ARG A 15 127.36 105.27 50.42
CA ARG A 15 126.01 105.12 49.86
C ARG A 15 124.88 105.28 50.88
N CYS A 16 125.15 105.30 52.18
CA CYS A 16 124.10 105.49 53.18
C CYS A 16 123.81 106.97 53.49
N GLY A 17 124.83 107.83 53.55
CA GLY A 17 124.66 109.28 53.72
C GLY A 17 123.92 109.74 54.98
N ALA A 18 123.72 108.88 55.98
CA ALA A 18 122.96 109.21 57.19
C ALA A 18 123.76 110.11 58.14
N PRO A 19 123.16 111.18 58.72
CA PRO A 19 123.86 112.09 59.63
C PRO A 19 124.11 111.42 60.99
N LEU A 20 125.36 111.48 61.45
CA LEU A 20 125.84 111.02 62.74
C LEU A 20 125.63 112.12 63.81
N PRO A 21 125.31 111.74 65.06
CA PRO A 21 125.09 112.71 66.13
C PRO A 21 126.37 113.53 66.43
N PRO A 22 126.22 114.81 66.86
CA PRO A 22 127.34 115.68 67.15
C PRO A 22 128.19 115.11 68.29
N ALA A 23 129.52 115.17 68.13
CA ALA A 23 130.45 114.60 69.10
C ALA A 23 130.49 115.46 70.38
N VAL A 24 129.71 115.10 71.38
CA VAL A 24 129.78 115.64 72.73
C VAL A 24 130.75 114.80 73.57
N GLY A 25 131.93 115.34 73.86
CA GLY A 25 132.86 114.78 74.84
C GLY A 25 134.06 114.01 74.26
N ARG A 26 135.15 114.03 75.01
CA ARG A 26 136.47 113.50 74.69
C ARG A 26 136.48 111.96 74.85
N GLY A 27 135.69 111.23 74.06
CA GLY A 27 135.67 109.76 74.18
C GLY A 27 134.82 108.93 73.22
N SER A 28 133.90 109.50 72.42
CA SER A 28 133.07 108.68 71.51
C SER A 28 132.89 109.34 70.15
N ARG A 29 133.52 108.77 69.11
CA ARG A 29 133.34 109.18 67.70
C ARG A 29 132.87 107.98 66.88
N ALA A 30 131.57 107.71 66.84
CA ALA A 30 131.02 106.71 65.93
C ALA A 30 131.33 107.08 64.47
N ARG A 31 131.69 106.07 63.66
CA ARG A 31 132.05 106.19 62.22
C ARG A 31 130.95 105.76 61.26
N PHE A 32 130.09 104.83 61.68
CA PHE A 32 128.97 104.32 60.89
C PHE A 32 127.65 104.53 61.63
N CYS A 33 126.56 104.77 60.90
CA CYS A 33 125.23 104.91 61.47
C CYS A 33 124.72 103.54 61.98
N GLN A 34 124.02 103.53 63.11
CA GLN A 34 123.39 102.32 63.66
C GLN A 34 121.90 102.21 63.30
N ASP A 35 121.48 102.87 62.21
CA ASP A 35 120.08 103.02 61.79
C ASP A 35 119.42 101.72 61.28
N GLY A 36 120.02 100.55 61.51
CA GLY A 36 119.44 99.23 61.20
C GLY A 36 119.24 98.92 59.71
N LYS A 37 119.66 99.80 58.79
CA LYS A 37 119.53 99.61 57.35
C LYS A 37 120.49 98.52 56.85
N THR A 38 119.94 97.58 56.10
CA THR A 38 120.68 96.44 55.54
C THR A 38 120.79 96.53 54.02
N TRP A 39 121.93 96.11 53.48
CA TRP A 39 122.25 96.27 52.05
C TRP A 39 122.50 94.92 51.37
N GLY A 40 121.85 94.72 50.22
CA GLY A 40 121.96 93.51 49.38
C GLY A 40 121.19 92.29 49.90
N ARG A 41 121.21 91.17 49.14
CA ARG A 41 120.46 89.94 49.46
C ARG A 41 120.89 89.24 50.76
N ARG A 42 122.05 89.58 51.32
CA ARG A 42 122.58 89.04 52.58
C ARG A 42 122.39 89.97 53.79
N ASN A 43 121.63 91.05 53.62
CA ASN A 43 121.29 92.00 54.68
C ASN A 43 122.50 92.58 55.45
N LEU A 44 123.53 93.03 54.74
CA LEU A 44 124.78 93.53 55.35
C LEU A 44 124.57 94.88 56.06
N SER A 45 125.22 95.07 57.22
CA SER A 45 125.22 96.36 57.91
C SER A 45 126.07 97.39 57.15
N CYS A 46 125.85 98.70 57.38
CA CYS A 46 126.65 99.76 56.72
C CYS A 46 128.17 99.57 56.88
N ARG A 47 128.63 99.00 58.01
CA ARG A 47 130.05 98.70 58.22
C ARG A 47 130.53 97.57 57.29
N ASP A 48 129.76 96.50 57.18
CA ASP A 48 130.13 95.33 56.37
C ASP A 48 130.01 95.65 54.87
N ALA A 49 129.05 96.49 54.51
CA ALA A 49 128.88 96.96 53.14
C ALA A 49 130.05 97.85 52.68
N GLU A 50 130.57 98.76 53.53
CA GLU A 50 131.78 99.53 53.20
C GLU A 50 133.01 98.62 53.13
N ALA A 51 133.12 97.58 53.97
CA ALA A 51 134.22 96.62 53.89
C ALA A 51 134.22 95.86 52.56
N VAL A 52 133.06 95.35 52.11
CA VAL A 52 132.94 94.66 50.80
C VAL A 52 133.20 95.62 49.64
N LEU A 53 132.80 96.89 49.75
CA LEU A 53 133.10 97.89 48.73
C LEU A 53 134.57 98.30 48.74
N SER A 54 135.23 98.40 49.89
CA SER A 54 136.66 98.63 50.01
C SER A 54 137.49 97.44 49.50
N ASP A 55 137.02 96.20 49.69
CA ASP A 55 137.62 94.99 49.09
C ASP A 55 137.40 94.94 47.58
N ALA A 56 136.23 95.37 47.08
CA ALA A 56 135.96 95.46 45.65
C ALA A 56 136.71 96.63 44.98
N GLU A 57 136.99 97.72 45.71
CA GLU A 57 137.83 98.83 45.25
C GLU A 57 139.33 98.47 45.30
N SER A 58 139.79 97.66 46.26
CA SER A 58 141.18 97.17 46.29
C SER A 58 141.51 96.21 45.13
N LEU A 59 140.50 95.48 44.61
CA LEU A 59 140.59 94.69 43.37
C LEU A 59 140.68 95.56 42.10
N ARG A 60 140.41 96.87 42.19
CA ARG A 60 140.42 97.78 41.04
C ARG A 60 141.70 98.61 40.91
N GLU A 61 142.58 98.58 41.92
CA GLU A 61 143.77 99.45 42.01
C GLU A 61 145.11 98.69 42.04
N SER A 62 145.12 97.39 41.72
CA SER A 62 146.36 96.62 41.53
C SER A 62 146.48 96.10 40.10
N ASP A 63 147.37 96.73 39.32
CA ASP A 63 147.85 96.25 38.02
C ASP A 63 148.66 94.96 38.20
N THR A 64 147.99 93.82 38.06
CA THR A 64 148.62 92.51 37.85
C THR A 64 147.91 91.76 36.72
N GLU A 65 148.70 91.31 35.75
CA GLU A 65 148.29 90.70 34.47
C GLU A 65 147.31 89.52 34.66
N LEU A 66 146.28 89.49 33.81
CA LEU A 66 145.19 88.49 33.77
C LEU A 66 145.68 87.16 33.20
N ASP A 67 145.56 86.09 33.98
CA ASP A 67 145.88 84.70 33.62
C ASP A 67 144.61 83.90 33.23
N ASP A 68 144.78 82.90 32.37
CA ASP A 68 143.75 82.06 31.71
C ASP A 68 142.81 81.31 32.68
N THR A 69 143.22 81.17 33.93
CA THR A 69 142.49 80.50 35.01
C THR A 69 141.25 81.28 35.48
N ALA A 70 141.22 82.60 35.34
CA ALA A 70 140.07 83.43 35.74
C ALA A 70 138.89 83.32 34.76
N VAL A 71 139.16 83.10 33.46
CA VAL A 71 138.15 82.96 32.41
C VAL A 71 137.46 81.59 32.47
N THR A 72 138.21 80.53 32.81
CA THR A 72 137.65 79.18 33.02
C THR A 72 136.73 79.12 34.24
N ALA A 73 137.02 79.88 35.30
CA ALA A 73 136.17 79.93 36.49
C ALA A 73 134.79 80.57 36.22
N LEU A 74 134.74 81.58 35.34
CA LEU A 74 133.49 82.24 34.95
C LEU A 74 132.65 81.35 34.02
N ALA A 75 133.28 80.67 33.06
CA ALA A 75 132.61 79.67 32.21
C ALA A 75 131.97 78.54 33.05
N GLY A 76 132.71 78.03 34.05
CA GLY A 76 132.19 77.03 34.97
C GLY A 76 131.06 77.50 35.89
N GLN A 77 130.87 78.81 36.09
CA GLN A 77 129.73 79.36 36.83
C GLN A 77 128.49 79.53 35.94
N VAL A 78 128.65 79.84 34.66
CA VAL A 78 127.53 79.93 33.69
C VAL A 78 126.99 78.53 33.34
N ASP A 79 127.87 77.54 33.17
CA ASP A 79 127.46 76.15 32.94
C ASP A 79 126.69 75.56 34.13
N ARG A 80 127.10 75.88 35.37
CA ARG A 80 126.36 75.46 36.58
C ARG A 80 124.94 76.02 36.68
N VAL A 81 124.64 77.12 35.98
CA VAL A 81 123.31 77.75 35.99
C VAL A 81 122.45 77.29 34.80
N LEU A 82 123.06 76.97 33.65
CA LEU A 82 122.34 76.56 32.44
C LEU A 82 122.03 75.05 32.40
N GLU A 83 122.82 74.20 33.05
CA GLU A 83 122.61 72.75 33.06
C GLU A 83 121.26 72.32 33.70
N PRO A 84 120.83 72.90 34.85
CA PRO A 84 119.51 72.60 35.41
C PRO A 84 118.35 73.04 34.51
N ALA A 85 118.53 74.13 33.75
CA ALA A 85 117.52 74.60 32.80
C ALA A 85 117.42 73.68 31.57
N ARG A 86 118.55 73.15 31.07
CA ARG A 86 118.57 72.14 30.01
C ARG A 86 117.91 70.84 30.46
N GLY A 87 118.21 70.36 31.67
CA GLY A 87 117.57 69.17 32.25
C GLY A 87 116.06 69.34 32.45
N LEU A 88 115.58 70.54 32.79
CA LEU A 88 114.14 70.85 32.85
C LEU A 88 113.48 70.82 31.47
N VAL A 89 114.13 71.34 30.43
CA VAL A 89 113.59 71.28 29.06
C VAL A 89 113.52 69.85 28.54
N GLU A 90 114.53 69.02 28.83
CA GLU A 90 114.55 67.61 28.42
C GLU A 90 113.50 66.77 29.17
N THR A 91 113.31 67.01 30.46
CA THR A 91 112.23 66.37 31.24
C THR A 91 110.85 66.83 30.80
N LEU A 92 110.66 68.12 30.49
CA LEU A 92 109.40 68.63 29.92
C LEU A 92 109.14 68.08 28.51
N ALA A 93 110.17 67.90 27.69
CA ALA A 93 110.04 67.27 26.37
C ALA A 93 109.67 65.78 26.50
N THR A 94 110.27 65.08 27.47
CA THR A 94 109.94 63.69 27.78
C THR A 94 108.51 63.55 28.30
N LEU A 95 108.09 64.41 29.22
CA LEU A 95 106.71 64.45 29.74
C LEU A 95 105.72 64.82 28.64
N ARG A 96 106.07 65.75 27.74
CA ARG A 96 105.26 66.07 26.56
C ARG A 96 105.11 64.86 25.67
N HIS A 97 106.20 64.15 25.36
CA HIS A 97 106.15 62.97 24.51
C HIS A 97 105.37 61.81 25.17
N GLN A 98 105.49 61.64 26.49
CA GLN A 98 104.69 60.68 27.25
C GLN A 98 103.20 61.06 27.27
N LEU A 99 102.88 62.35 27.41
CA LEU A 99 101.50 62.84 27.32
C LEU A 99 100.93 62.69 25.89
N GLU A 100 101.71 62.98 24.86
CA GLU A 100 101.33 62.77 23.46
C GLU A 100 101.10 61.28 23.17
N ALA A 101 101.99 60.39 23.64
CA ALA A 101 101.84 58.96 23.47
C ALA A 101 100.62 58.42 24.23
N THR A 102 100.42 58.82 25.50
CA THR A 102 99.27 58.38 26.30
C THR A 102 97.94 58.91 25.77
N THR A 103 97.91 60.16 25.29
CA THR A 103 96.71 60.73 24.64
C THR A 103 96.43 60.06 23.29
N ALA A 104 97.46 59.77 22.49
CA ALA A 104 97.30 59.00 21.25
C ALA A 104 96.75 57.59 21.52
N THR A 105 97.27 56.89 22.53
CA THR A 105 96.75 55.58 22.95
C THR A 105 95.30 55.68 23.42
N ALA A 106 94.98 56.62 24.31
CA ALA A 106 93.62 56.79 24.83
C ALA A 106 92.61 57.18 23.73
N LEU A 107 93.02 57.99 22.75
CA LEU A 107 92.18 58.30 21.59
C LEU A 107 91.99 57.07 20.69
N SER A 108 93.04 56.29 20.46
CA SER A 108 92.94 55.05 19.68
C SER A 108 92.06 54.00 20.37
N GLU A 109 92.13 53.89 21.70
CA GLU A 109 91.27 53.00 22.50
C GLU A 109 89.82 53.48 22.50
N ARG A 110 89.58 54.79 22.60
CA ARG A 110 88.23 55.37 22.48
C ARG A 110 87.65 55.09 21.10
N ASP A 111 88.41 55.32 20.05
CA ASP A 111 87.94 55.13 18.68
C ASP A 111 87.69 53.63 18.40
N ALA A 112 88.55 52.73 18.90
CA ALA A 112 88.31 51.29 18.88
C ALA A 112 87.02 50.89 19.63
N ALA A 113 86.82 51.41 20.85
CA ALA A 113 85.62 51.15 21.63
C ALA A 113 84.34 51.68 20.95
N LEU A 114 84.42 52.82 20.26
CA LEU A 114 83.30 53.33 19.45
C LEU A 114 82.99 52.40 18.27
N THR A 115 84.01 51.93 17.56
CA THR A 115 83.80 50.98 16.45
C THR A 115 83.23 49.64 16.92
N GLU A 116 83.67 49.13 18.07
CA GLU A 116 83.13 47.90 18.68
C GLU A 116 81.68 48.11 19.15
N ALA A 117 81.37 49.26 19.74
CA ALA A 117 80.00 49.62 20.13
C ALA A 117 79.07 49.75 18.92
N ASP A 118 79.55 50.31 17.80
CA ASP A 118 78.81 50.40 16.54
C ASP A 118 78.56 49.02 15.93
N GLU A 119 79.57 48.15 15.92
CA GLU A 119 79.43 46.79 15.43
C GLU A 119 78.46 45.98 16.30
N HIS A 120 78.52 46.10 17.63
CA HIS A 120 77.53 45.49 18.51
C HIS A 120 76.12 46.05 18.32
N ARG A 121 75.97 47.37 18.06
CA ARG A 121 74.67 47.95 17.70
C ARG A 121 74.14 47.37 16.40
N ARG A 122 75.00 47.23 15.39
CA ARG A 122 74.65 46.62 14.10
C ARG A 122 74.25 45.16 14.24
N GLN A 123 75.03 44.36 14.97
CA GLN A 123 74.74 42.95 15.22
C GLN A 123 73.43 42.76 15.99
N ARG A 124 73.16 43.57 17.02
CA ARG A 124 71.86 43.57 17.70
C ARG A 124 70.72 43.91 16.76
N GLY A 125 70.87 44.95 15.93
CA GLY A 125 69.85 45.31 14.95
C GLY A 125 69.56 44.21 13.93
N LEU A 126 70.58 43.50 13.45
CA LEU A 126 70.42 42.35 12.56
C LEU A 126 69.72 41.18 13.28
N ALA A 127 70.14 40.84 14.49
CA ALA A 127 69.52 39.77 15.28
C ALA A 127 68.06 40.08 15.64
N GLU A 128 67.74 41.34 15.96
CA GLU A 128 66.37 41.79 16.21
C GLU A 128 65.51 41.72 14.93
N ALA A 129 66.06 42.09 13.77
CA ALA A 129 65.38 41.98 12.48
C ALA A 129 65.12 40.52 12.09
N GLU A 130 66.10 39.63 12.25
CA GLU A 130 65.95 38.19 12.03
C GLU A 130 64.92 37.56 12.97
N ALA A 131 64.93 37.95 14.25
CA ALA A 131 63.95 37.50 15.23
C ALA A 131 62.53 37.99 14.90
N ALA A 132 62.38 39.22 14.42
CA ALA A 132 61.10 39.75 13.95
C ALA A 132 60.60 38.97 12.72
N GLN A 133 61.46 38.76 11.72
CA GLN A 133 61.11 37.99 10.53
C GLN A 133 60.74 36.54 10.87
N ALA A 134 61.44 35.90 11.80
CA ALA A 134 61.12 34.54 12.25
C ALA A 134 59.75 34.47 12.94
N ARG A 135 59.37 35.51 13.71
CA ARG A 135 58.03 35.61 14.32
C ARG A 135 56.95 35.77 13.26
N ASP A 136 57.15 36.66 12.29
CA ASP A 136 56.19 36.87 11.20
C ASP A 136 55.96 35.57 10.40
N VAL A 137 57.04 34.86 10.07
CA VAL A 137 56.95 33.55 9.39
C VAL A 137 56.23 32.51 10.24
N ALA A 138 56.49 32.47 11.56
CA ALA A 138 55.80 31.55 12.47
C ALA A 138 54.31 31.88 12.60
N GLU A 139 53.95 33.16 12.67
CA GLU A 139 52.55 33.62 12.69
C GLU A 139 51.83 33.28 11.39
N ASP A 140 52.48 33.46 10.23
CA ASP A 140 51.94 33.06 8.92
C ASP A 140 51.73 31.55 8.80
N ALA A 141 52.71 30.77 9.26
CA ALA A 141 52.59 29.32 9.31
C ALA A 141 51.44 28.88 10.23
N ALA A 142 51.29 29.50 11.40
CA ALA A 142 50.20 29.23 12.33
C ALA A 142 48.83 29.60 11.74
N ARG A 143 48.73 30.75 11.06
CA ARG A 143 47.49 31.16 10.35
C ARG A 143 47.13 30.18 9.25
N THR A 144 48.11 29.72 8.48
CA THR A 144 47.92 28.75 7.40
C THR A 144 47.49 27.38 7.94
N ALA A 145 48.13 26.89 9.02
CA ALA A 145 47.76 25.65 9.67
C ALA A 145 46.33 25.71 10.24
N ALA A 146 45.98 26.79 10.94
CA ALA A 146 44.61 27.00 11.43
C ALA A 146 43.58 27.10 10.29
N GLY A 147 43.96 27.67 9.14
CA GLY A 147 43.13 27.70 7.94
C GLY A 147 42.91 26.29 7.37
N ALA A 148 43.97 25.48 7.28
CA ALA A 148 43.89 24.10 6.81
C ALA A 148 43.04 23.22 7.72
N GLU A 149 43.19 23.32 9.05
CA GLU A 149 42.36 22.60 10.02
C GLU A 149 40.87 22.96 9.88
N LYS A 150 40.57 24.25 9.73
CA LYS A 150 39.19 24.70 9.49
C LYS A 150 38.62 24.15 8.19
N ALA A 151 39.40 24.12 7.12
CA ALA A 151 39.00 23.58 5.83
C ALA A 151 38.76 22.06 5.91
N MET A 152 39.63 21.32 6.59
CA MET A 152 39.44 19.87 6.82
C MET A 152 38.17 19.61 7.61
N ALA A 153 37.95 20.33 8.73
CA ALA A 153 36.75 20.18 9.54
C ALA A 153 35.47 20.54 8.76
N ALA A 154 35.53 21.52 7.83
CA ALA A 154 34.41 21.84 6.95
C ALA A 154 34.14 20.72 5.95
N ALA A 155 35.17 20.18 5.30
CA ALA A 155 35.04 19.07 4.37
C ALA A 155 34.50 17.79 5.04
N GLU A 156 34.88 17.52 6.29
CA GLU A 156 34.33 16.41 7.07
C GLU A 156 32.85 16.60 7.35
N ARG A 157 32.42 17.80 7.76
CA ARG A 157 31.00 18.12 7.97
C ARG A 157 30.19 17.98 6.69
N GLU A 158 30.70 18.47 5.56
CA GLU A 158 30.04 18.33 4.25
C GLU A 158 29.91 16.85 3.85
N ARG A 159 30.98 16.07 4.02
CA ARG A 159 30.96 14.62 3.74
C ARG A 159 29.93 13.90 4.61
N ASP A 160 29.87 14.23 5.89
CA ASP A 160 28.95 13.55 6.82
C ASP A 160 27.49 13.99 6.58
N ALA A 161 27.26 15.26 6.21
CA ALA A 161 25.96 15.74 5.75
C ALA A 161 25.53 15.02 4.45
N ALA A 162 26.42 14.86 3.48
CA ALA A 162 26.15 14.13 2.24
C ALA A 162 25.82 12.65 2.50
N ARG A 163 26.55 12.00 3.41
CA ARG A 163 26.25 10.63 3.86
C ARG A 163 24.92 10.54 4.61
N GLY A 164 24.58 11.56 5.41
CA GLY A 164 23.27 11.71 6.05
C GLY A 164 22.14 11.74 5.01
N ALA A 165 22.22 12.67 4.07
CA ALA A 165 21.25 12.83 3.00
C ALA A 165 21.11 11.57 2.13
N GLN A 166 22.22 10.87 1.85
CA GLN A 166 22.17 9.61 1.10
C GLN A 166 21.41 8.51 1.87
N ARG A 167 21.61 8.39 3.18
CA ARG A 167 20.87 7.43 4.02
C ARG A 167 19.39 7.76 4.08
N GLU A 168 19.05 9.04 4.26
CA GLU A 168 17.65 9.50 4.24
C GLU A 168 16.97 9.20 2.89
N ALA A 169 17.65 9.48 1.78
CA ALA A 169 17.14 9.16 0.45
C ALA A 169 16.92 7.65 0.24
N LEU A 170 17.82 6.80 0.76
CA LEU A 170 17.64 5.35 0.72
C LEU A 170 16.47 4.87 1.59
N HIS A 171 16.30 5.44 2.78
CA HIS A 171 15.15 5.12 3.65
C HIS A 171 13.84 5.55 3.02
N GLU A 172 13.79 6.73 2.42
CA GLU A 172 12.60 7.21 1.73
C GLU A 172 12.28 6.33 0.51
N ARG A 173 13.31 5.94 -0.25
CA ARG A 173 13.14 4.99 -1.36
C ARG A 173 12.59 3.64 -0.87
N GLN A 174 13.14 3.08 0.20
CA GLN A 174 12.64 1.84 0.80
C GLN A 174 11.19 1.99 1.29
N ARG A 175 10.82 3.14 1.85
CA ARG A 175 9.45 3.44 2.28
C ARG A 175 8.49 3.45 1.09
N VAL A 176 8.85 4.13 0.00
CA VAL A 176 8.06 4.18 -1.23
C VAL A 176 7.98 2.81 -1.89
N GLU A 177 9.08 2.07 -1.98
CA GLU A 177 9.09 0.69 -2.51
C GLU A 177 8.21 -0.23 -1.66
N GLY A 178 8.22 -0.09 -0.33
CA GLY A 178 7.33 -0.81 0.59
C GLY A 178 5.86 -0.44 0.40
N GLN A 179 5.53 0.84 0.19
CA GLN A 179 4.18 1.27 -0.15
C GLN A 179 3.71 0.73 -1.50
N LEU A 180 4.58 0.71 -2.51
CA LEU A 180 4.28 0.13 -3.82
C LEU A 180 4.05 -1.38 -3.74
N ALA A 181 4.84 -2.10 -2.93
CA ALA A 181 4.63 -3.52 -2.67
C ALA A 181 3.27 -3.75 -2.00
N ALA A 182 2.93 -2.97 -0.96
CA ALA A 182 1.64 -3.07 -0.28
C ALA A 182 0.44 -2.78 -1.21
N VAL A 183 0.56 -1.80 -2.11
CA VAL A 183 -0.47 -1.50 -3.12
C VAL A 183 -0.61 -2.66 -4.12
N ARG A 184 0.50 -3.26 -4.56
CA ARG A 184 0.47 -4.44 -5.44
C ARG A 184 -0.19 -5.65 -4.77
N ASP A 185 0.09 -5.87 -3.49
CA ASP A 185 -0.54 -6.94 -2.71
C ASP A 185 -2.04 -6.72 -2.54
N GLU A 186 -2.48 -5.49 -2.28
CA GLU A 186 -3.91 -5.18 -2.20
C GLU A 186 -4.61 -5.33 -3.56
N LEU A 187 -3.96 -4.90 -4.65
CA LEU A 187 -4.47 -5.13 -6.00
C LEU A 187 -4.60 -6.63 -6.33
N ALA A 188 -3.64 -7.46 -5.93
CA ALA A 188 -3.71 -8.91 -6.08
C ALA A 188 -4.90 -9.50 -5.30
N ARG A 189 -5.09 -9.09 -4.04
CA ARG A 189 -6.25 -9.54 -3.23
C ARG A 189 -7.59 -9.08 -3.82
N VAL A 190 -7.65 -7.87 -4.38
CA VAL A 190 -8.87 -7.37 -5.06
C VAL A 190 -9.13 -8.15 -6.34
N ALA A 191 -8.10 -8.48 -7.12
CA ALA A 191 -8.22 -9.32 -8.31
C ALA A 191 -8.72 -10.73 -7.96
N GLU A 192 -8.17 -11.36 -6.92
CA GLU A 192 -8.63 -12.67 -6.42
C GLU A 192 -10.11 -12.61 -5.97
N ARG A 193 -10.51 -11.55 -5.24
CA ARG A 193 -11.91 -11.34 -4.85
C ARG A 193 -12.81 -11.15 -6.07
N ALA A 194 -12.36 -10.43 -7.08
CA ALA A 194 -13.10 -10.20 -8.32
C ALA A 194 -13.27 -11.51 -9.11
N GLU A 195 -12.21 -12.31 -9.25
CA GLU A 195 -12.23 -13.62 -9.90
C GLU A 195 -13.17 -14.59 -9.17
N ALA A 196 -13.09 -14.67 -7.84
CA ALA A 196 -14.01 -15.48 -7.04
C ALA A 196 -15.48 -15.03 -7.21
N SER A 197 -15.74 -13.72 -7.26
CA SER A 197 -17.08 -13.19 -7.50
C SER A 197 -17.59 -13.51 -8.91
N ALA A 198 -16.72 -13.49 -9.92
CA ALA A 198 -17.04 -13.84 -11.29
C ALA A 198 -17.34 -15.35 -11.42
N SER A 199 -16.57 -16.22 -10.74
CA SER A 199 -16.83 -17.65 -10.68
C SER A 199 -18.20 -17.94 -10.06
N LEU A 200 -18.51 -17.34 -8.90
CA LEU A 200 -19.81 -17.47 -8.25
C LEU A 200 -20.97 -16.96 -9.12
N ALA A 201 -20.76 -15.86 -9.87
CA ALA A 201 -21.75 -15.38 -10.83
C ALA A 201 -21.96 -16.37 -11.98
N GLY A 202 -20.89 -16.97 -12.49
CA GLY A 202 -20.94 -18.03 -13.50
C GLY A 202 -21.68 -19.28 -13.03
N GLU A 203 -21.40 -19.76 -11.81
CA GLU A 203 -22.10 -20.88 -11.19
C GLU A 203 -23.60 -20.61 -11.02
N ARG A 204 -23.95 -19.40 -10.57
CA ARG A 204 -25.36 -18.98 -10.44
C ARG A 204 -26.04 -18.88 -11.80
N ALA A 205 -25.38 -18.33 -12.81
CA ALA A 205 -25.93 -18.25 -14.16
C ALA A 205 -26.18 -19.65 -14.76
N SER A 206 -25.23 -20.57 -14.58
CA SER A 206 -25.38 -21.98 -14.96
C SER A 206 -26.56 -22.64 -14.24
N THR A 207 -26.67 -22.45 -12.92
CA THR A 207 -27.78 -22.98 -12.12
C THR A 207 -29.14 -22.43 -12.59
N ILE A 208 -29.23 -21.12 -12.85
CA ILE A 208 -30.45 -20.49 -13.37
C ILE A 208 -30.80 -21.05 -14.74
N ALA A 209 -29.83 -21.24 -15.63
CA ALA A 209 -30.06 -21.82 -16.95
C ALA A 209 -30.62 -23.24 -16.85
N THR A 210 -30.04 -24.09 -15.99
CA THR A 210 -30.54 -25.45 -15.73
C THR A 210 -31.96 -25.42 -15.17
N LEU A 211 -32.22 -24.63 -14.12
CA LEU A 211 -33.56 -24.53 -13.53
C LEU A 211 -34.60 -23.98 -14.52
N THR A 212 -34.19 -23.08 -15.43
CA THR A 212 -35.07 -22.57 -16.49
C THR A 212 -35.38 -23.65 -17.52
N ALA A 213 -34.39 -24.46 -17.89
CA ALA A 213 -34.58 -25.61 -18.79
C ALA A 213 -35.50 -26.67 -18.14
N ASP A 214 -35.29 -27.00 -16.86
CA ASP A 214 -36.13 -27.94 -16.11
C ASP A 214 -37.57 -27.41 -15.97
N LEU A 215 -37.75 -26.11 -15.72
CA LEU A 215 -39.06 -25.48 -15.69
C LEU A 215 -39.76 -25.55 -17.06
N ALA A 216 -39.03 -25.35 -18.16
CA ALA A 216 -39.57 -25.49 -19.50
C ALA A 216 -39.96 -26.95 -19.80
N ALA A 217 -39.12 -27.92 -19.43
CA ALA A 217 -39.38 -29.34 -19.60
C ALA A 217 -40.60 -29.81 -18.79
N THR A 218 -40.72 -29.38 -17.54
CA THR A 218 -41.87 -29.70 -16.68
C THR A 218 -43.17 -29.08 -17.19
N ARG A 219 -43.13 -27.85 -17.73
CA ARG A 219 -44.28 -27.23 -18.40
C ARG A 219 -44.70 -28.01 -19.65
N ALA A 220 -43.75 -28.40 -20.50
CA ALA A 220 -44.03 -29.20 -21.69
C ALA A 220 -44.65 -30.56 -21.32
N ALA A 221 -44.11 -31.23 -20.29
CA ALA A 221 -44.67 -32.49 -19.79
C ALA A 221 -46.10 -32.31 -19.25
N LEU A 222 -46.37 -31.23 -18.51
CA LEU A 222 -47.70 -30.93 -18.00
C LEU A 222 -48.71 -30.66 -19.13
N ASP A 223 -48.31 -29.93 -20.16
CA ASP A 223 -49.17 -29.66 -21.31
C ASP A 223 -49.43 -30.93 -22.13
N GLU A 224 -48.45 -31.83 -22.22
CA GLU A 224 -48.65 -33.16 -22.80
C GLU A 224 -49.66 -33.99 -22.00
N GLU A 225 -49.54 -34.06 -20.67
CA GLU A 225 -50.51 -34.77 -19.82
C GLU A 225 -51.91 -34.16 -19.91
N ARG A 226 -52.02 -32.82 -19.97
CA ARG A 226 -53.30 -32.14 -20.22
C ARG A 226 -53.89 -32.54 -21.57
N GLY A 227 -53.07 -32.59 -22.62
CA GLY A 227 -53.47 -33.05 -23.94
C GLY A 227 -53.96 -34.50 -23.93
N ARG A 228 -53.25 -35.40 -23.23
CA ARG A 228 -53.69 -36.79 -23.04
C ARG A 228 -55.00 -36.88 -22.28
N GLY A 229 -55.17 -36.07 -21.22
CA GLY A 229 -56.40 -35.97 -20.45
C GLY A 229 -57.60 -35.49 -21.28
N GLN A 230 -57.42 -34.44 -22.07
CA GLN A 230 -58.44 -33.93 -23.00
C GLN A 230 -58.80 -34.97 -24.07
N ALA A 231 -57.81 -35.66 -24.63
CA ALA A 231 -58.05 -36.73 -25.61
C ALA A 231 -58.76 -37.95 -24.97
N ALA A 232 -58.48 -38.26 -23.71
CA ALA A 232 -59.20 -39.30 -22.97
C ALA A 232 -60.66 -38.89 -22.69
N ALA A 233 -60.89 -37.63 -22.25
CA ALA A 233 -62.22 -37.08 -22.03
C ALA A 233 -63.07 -37.10 -23.32
N ALA A 234 -62.52 -36.61 -24.43
CA ALA A 234 -63.20 -36.64 -25.74
C ALA A 234 -63.53 -38.07 -26.19
N ARG A 235 -62.66 -39.05 -25.91
CA ARG A 235 -62.94 -40.47 -26.19
C ARG A 235 -64.05 -41.03 -25.31
N ALA A 236 -64.13 -40.62 -24.04
CA ALA A 236 -65.20 -41.02 -23.13
C ALA A 236 -66.55 -40.43 -23.56
N GLU A 237 -66.61 -39.13 -23.85
CA GLU A 237 -67.81 -38.46 -24.38
C GLU A 237 -68.27 -39.11 -25.72
N ALA A 238 -67.34 -39.42 -26.61
CA ALA A 238 -67.64 -40.13 -27.85
C ALA A 238 -68.12 -41.58 -27.60
N ALA A 239 -67.69 -42.23 -26.52
CA ALA A 239 -68.17 -43.56 -26.14
C ALA A 239 -69.59 -43.47 -25.53
N GLU A 240 -69.85 -42.48 -24.69
CA GLU A 240 -71.15 -42.21 -24.08
C GLU A 240 -72.21 -41.90 -25.14
N THR A 241 -71.95 -40.96 -26.04
CA THR A 241 -72.85 -40.63 -27.17
C THR A 241 -73.13 -41.84 -28.07
N ARG A 242 -72.14 -42.70 -28.31
CA ARG A 242 -72.35 -43.98 -29.03
C ARG A 242 -73.23 -44.94 -28.23
N ALA A 243 -73.02 -45.05 -26.93
CA ALA A 243 -73.84 -45.90 -26.06
C ALA A 243 -75.30 -45.42 -26.02
N GLU A 244 -75.54 -44.11 -25.91
CA GLU A 244 -76.87 -43.50 -25.99
C GLU A 244 -77.54 -43.78 -27.33
N THR A 245 -76.79 -43.65 -28.44
CA THR A 245 -77.30 -43.96 -29.78
C THR A 245 -77.69 -45.43 -29.91
N VAL A 246 -76.87 -46.35 -29.37
CA VAL A 246 -77.16 -47.80 -29.38
C VAL A 246 -78.37 -48.11 -28.48
N ALA A 247 -78.47 -47.48 -27.31
CA ALA A 247 -79.61 -47.62 -26.41
C ALA A 247 -80.91 -47.16 -27.10
N GLY A 248 -80.91 -45.99 -27.74
CA GLY A 248 -82.05 -45.49 -28.51
C GLY A 248 -82.45 -46.42 -29.66
N ARG A 249 -81.49 -47.01 -30.37
CA ARG A 249 -81.77 -48.03 -31.41
C ARG A 249 -82.38 -49.31 -30.83
N LEU A 250 -81.88 -49.75 -29.66
CA LEU A 250 -82.41 -50.92 -28.98
C LEU A 250 -83.85 -50.69 -28.50
N ASP A 251 -84.14 -49.51 -27.95
CA ASP A 251 -85.47 -49.16 -27.49
C ASP A 251 -86.45 -49.03 -28.67
N ALA A 252 -86.03 -48.41 -29.78
CA ALA A 252 -86.82 -48.41 -31.01
C ALA A 252 -87.07 -49.84 -31.55
N ALA A 253 -86.05 -50.71 -31.54
CA ALA A 253 -86.21 -52.10 -31.94
C ALA A 253 -87.15 -52.89 -31.01
N ARG A 254 -87.12 -52.62 -29.71
CA ARG A 254 -88.05 -53.18 -28.73
C ARG A 254 -89.48 -52.72 -29.00
N GLU A 255 -89.67 -51.44 -29.27
CA GLU A 255 -90.99 -50.88 -29.60
C GLU A 255 -91.55 -51.47 -30.91
N GLU A 256 -90.72 -51.64 -31.94
CA GLU A 256 -91.15 -52.31 -33.17
C GLU A 256 -91.45 -53.79 -32.95
N LEU A 257 -90.67 -54.49 -32.11
CA LEU A 257 -90.94 -55.88 -31.75
C LEU A 257 -92.24 -56.02 -30.94
N THR A 258 -92.54 -55.11 -30.01
CA THR A 258 -93.81 -55.14 -29.27
C THR A 258 -95.00 -54.84 -30.19
N LYS A 259 -94.89 -53.88 -31.12
CA LYS A 259 -95.90 -53.63 -32.15
C LYS A 259 -96.12 -54.85 -33.04
N ALA A 260 -95.04 -55.48 -33.51
CA ALA A 260 -95.11 -56.68 -34.35
C ALA A 260 -95.73 -57.87 -33.60
N ALA A 261 -95.37 -58.07 -32.33
CA ALA A 261 -95.96 -59.10 -31.49
C ALA A 261 -97.46 -58.86 -31.25
N ALA A 262 -97.87 -57.62 -30.97
CA ALA A 262 -99.28 -57.24 -30.84
C ALA A 262 -100.06 -57.45 -32.15
N ALA A 263 -99.48 -57.08 -33.29
CA ALA A 263 -100.07 -57.30 -34.60
C ALA A 263 -100.21 -58.79 -34.93
N HIS A 264 -99.20 -59.61 -34.60
CA HIS A 264 -99.26 -61.06 -34.76
C HIS A 264 -100.31 -61.69 -33.87
N HIS A 265 -100.42 -61.27 -32.60
CA HIS A 265 -101.46 -61.73 -31.68
C HIS A 265 -102.86 -61.40 -32.20
N ALA A 266 -103.08 -60.14 -32.62
CA ALA A 266 -104.36 -59.71 -33.20
C ALA A 266 -104.70 -60.48 -34.49
N ALA A 267 -103.70 -60.78 -35.33
CA ALA A 267 -103.89 -61.60 -36.52
C ALA A 267 -104.25 -63.05 -36.17
N GLN A 268 -103.61 -63.64 -35.16
CA GLN A 268 -103.94 -64.97 -34.66
C GLN A 268 -105.36 -65.02 -34.09
N GLU A 269 -105.75 -64.06 -33.25
CA GLU A 269 -107.12 -63.96 -32.74
C GLU A 269 -108.13 -63.87 -33.87
N ALA A 270 -107.89 -63.00 -34.86
CA ALA A 270 -108.76 -62.90 -36.04
C ALA A 270 -108.85 -64.21 -36.84
N THR A 271 -107.75 -64.96 -36.98
CA THR A 271 -107.79 -66.28 -37.64
C THR A 271 -108.56 -67.32 -36.83
N LEU A 272 -108.42 -67.31 -35.50
CA LEU A 272 -109.15 -68.20 -34.60
C LEU A 272 -110.65 -67.87 -34.61
N GLU A 273 -111.02 -66.59 -34.63
CA GLU A 273 -112.41 -66.15 -34.79
C GLU A 273 -113.01 -66.60 -36.12
N ARG A 274 -112.28 -66.43 -37.24
CA ARG A 274 -112.73 -66.93 -38.55
C ARG A 274 -112.92 -68.44 -38.55
N ALA A 275 -111.97 -69.19 -37.98
CA ALA A 275 -112.06 -70.64 -37.87
C ALA A 275 -113.26 -71.06 -37.00
N ARG A 276 -113.48 -70.39 -35.86
CA ARG A 276 -114.68 -70.61 -35.02
C ARG A 276 -115.97 -70.33 -35.81
N ALA A 277 -116.04 -69.20 -36.52
CA ALA A 277 -117.20 -68.85 -37.33
C ALA A 277 -117.44 -69.82 -38.50
N GLU A 278 -116.39 -70.44 -39.04
CA GLU A 278 -116.49 -71.48 -40.07
C GLU A 278 -116.95 -72.81 -39.48
N VAL A 279 -116.41 -73.23 -38.32
CA VAL A 279 -116.86 -74.41 -37.58
C VAL A 279 -118.33 -74.28 -37.19
N GLU A 280 -118.76 -73.13 -36.69
CA GLU A 280 -120.17 -72.87 -36.36
C GLU A 280 -121.07 -72.91 -37.59
N ARG A 281 -120.63 -72.36 -38.73
CA ARG A 281 -121.36 -72.49 -40.01
C ARG A 281 -121.46 -73.94 -40.48
N MET A 282 -120.37 -74.71 -40.37
CA MET A 282 -120.36 -76.13 -40.72
C MET A 282 -121.29 -76.95 -39.81
N ARG A 283 -121.28 -76.70 -38.49
CA ARG A 283 -122.20 -77.31 -37.52
C ARG A 283 -123.65 -77.01 -37.87
N ALA A 284 -124.01 -75.75 -38.08
CA ALA A 284 -125.35 -75.37 -38.48
C ALA A 284 -125.79 -76.08 -39.79
N GLY A 285 -124.88 -76.21 -40.76
CA GLY A 285 -125.13 -76.95 -42.00
C GLY A 285 -125.23 -78.48 -41.83
N TYR A 286 -124.56 -79.07 -40.84
CA TYR A 286 -124.74 -80.48 -40.46
C TYR A 286 -126.06 -80.71 -39.73
N ASP A 287 -126.41 -79.83 -38.79
CA ASP A 287 -127.66 -79.90 -38.05
C ASP A 287 -128.88 -79.77 -38.98
N GLN A 288 -128.79 -78.87 -39.96
CA GLN A 288 -129.79 -78.75 -41.02
C GLN A 288 -129.93 -80.05 -41.82
N ARG A 289 -128.82 -80.63 -42.28
CA ARG A 289 -128.83 -81.91 -43.04
C ARG A 289 -129.36 -83.08 -42.21
N LEU A 290 -129.06 -83.10 -40.90
CA LEU A 290 -129.57 -84.11 -39.98
C LEU A 290 -131.09 -83.97 -39.82
N ALA A 291 -131.60 -82.73 -39.65
CA ALA A 291 -133.03 -82.46 -39.58
C ALA A 291 -133.76 -82.84 -40.88
N GLU A 292 -133.17 -82.53 -42.05
CA GLU A 292 -133.70 -82.94 -43.37
C GLU A 292 -133.73 -84.47 -43.51
N ALA A 293 -132.66 -85.16 -43.11
CA ALA A 293 -132.59 -86.62 -43.14
C ALA A 293 -133.58 -87.29 -42.17
N GLN A 294 -133.76 -86.73 -40.97
CA GLN A 294 -134.76 -87.18 -40.00
C GLN A 294 -136.18 -86.99 -40.55
N ALA A 295 -136.49 -85.84 -41.13
CA ALA A 295 -137.79 -85.59 -41.76
C ALA A 295 -138.06 -86.57 -42.93
N ALA A 296 -137.05 -86.82 -43.78
CA ALA A 296 -137.15 -87.80 -44.86
C ALA A 296 -137.33 -89.25 -44.33
N HIS A 297 -136.65 -89.60 -43.24
CA HIS A 297 -136.81 -90.89 -42.58
C HIS A 297 -138.21 -91.05 -41.98
N GLU A 298 -138.72 -90.04 -41.27
CA GLU A 298 -140.08 -90.04 -40.73
C GLU A 298 -141.15 -90.15 -41.84
N GLN A 299 -140.92 -89.50 -42.98
CA GLN A 299 -141.79 -89.63 -44.15
C GLN A 299 -141.75 -91.05 -44.74
N THR A 300 -140.56 -91.66 -44.79
CA THR A 300 -140.38 -93.04 -45.24
C THR A 300 -141.04 -94.03 -44.28
N VAL A 301 -140.90 -93.84 -42.97
CA VAL A 301 -141.55 -94.68 -41.95
C VAL A 301 -143.06 -94.55 -42.03
N ARG A 302 -143.60 -93.34 -42.19
CA ARG A 302 -145.04 -93.13 -42.40
C ARG A 302 -145.54 -93.87 -43.64
N SER A 303 -144.85 -93.73 -44.77
CA SER A 303 -145.17 -94.44 -46.01
C SER A 303 -145.09 -95.97 -45.84
N MET A 304 -144.04 -96.48 -45.19
CA MET A 304 -143.92 -97.91 -44.91
C MET A 304 -145.05 -98.40 -44.00
N HIS A 305 -145.42 -97.64 -42.96
CA HIS A 305 -146.51 -98.01 -42.07
C HIS A 305 -147.86 -98.06 -42.81
N GLU A 306 -148.13 -97.10 -43.68
CA GLU A 306 -149.30 -97.11 -44.56
C GLU A 306 -149.30 -98.35 -45.47
N THR A 307 -148.17 -98.68 -46.10
CA THR A 307 -148.06 -99.88 -46.96
C THR A 307 -148.21 -101.19 -46.18
N THR A 308 -147.67 -101.30 -44.96
CA THR A 308 -147.84 -102.50 -44.11
C THR A 308 -149.28 -102.64 -43.62
N THR A 309 -149.93 -101.53 -43.31
CA THR A 309 -151.34 -101.52 -42.89
C THR A 309 -152.24 -101.98 -44.05
N ASN A 310 -151.96 -101.51 -45.28
CA ASN A 310 -152.66 -101.94 -46.49
C ASN A 310 -152.42 -103.41 -46.81
N LEU A 311 -151.16 -103.88 -46.79
CA LEU A 311 -150.83 -105.30 -46.98
C LEU A 311 -151.48 -106.19 -45.90
N GLY A 312 -151.55 -105.74 -44.65
CA GLY A 312 -152.24 -106.44 -43.57
C GLY A 312 -153.77 -106.48 -43.74
N ALA A 313 -154.36 -105.50 -44.43
CA ALA A 313 -155.77 -105.54 -44.83
C ALA A 313 -155.99 -106.53 -45.99
N GLU A 314 -155.09 -106.54 -46.98
CA GLU A 314 -155.13 -107.46 -48.12
C GLU A 314 -154.94 -108.92 -47.72
N LEU A 315 -154.02 -109.21 -46.79
CA LEU A 315 -153.79 -110.56 -46.25
C LEU A 315 -155.01 -111.10 -45.49
N ARG A 316 -155.69 -110.26 -44.69
CA ARG A 316 -156.93 -110.65 -44.01
C ARG A 316 -158.06 -110.92 -45.00
N ALA A 317 -158.16 -110.14 -46.07
CA ALA A 317 -159.11 -110.39 -47.15
C ALA A 317 -158.80 -111.69 -47.94
N ALA A 318 -157.51 -111.99 -48.16
CA ALA A 318 -157.08 -113.23 -48.81
C ALA A 318 -157.32 -114.47 -47.94
N ALA A 319 -157.01 -114.41 -46.65
CA ALA A 319 -157.30 -115.47 -45.69
C ALA A 319 -158.81 -115.75 -45.58
N GLY A 320 -159.64 -114.70 -45.55
CA GLY A 320 -161.11 -114.85 -45.58
C GLY A 320 -161.65 -115.51 -46.85
N ARG A 321 -160.96 -115.38 -47.99
CA ARG A 321 -161.30 -116.11 -49.24
C ARG A 321 -160.90 -117.57 -49.17
N ALA A 322 -159.73 -117.89 -48.59
CA ALA A 322 -159.25 -119.25 -48.41
C ALA A 322 -160.16 -120.06 -47.48
N ASP A 323 -160.54 -119.51 -46.32
CA ASP A 323 -161.45 -120.17 -45.36
C ASP A 323 -162.84 -120.48 -45.97
N ASN A 324 -163.35 -119.59 -46.83
CA ASN A 324 -164.63 -119.81 -47.51
C ASN A 324 -164.53 -120.89 -48.59
N ALA A 325 -163.41 -120.96 -49.31
CA ALA A 325 -163.16 -122.02 -50.28
C ALA A 325 -162.99 -123.39 -49.60
N GLU A 326 -162.31 -123.44 -48.45
CA GLU A 326 -162.11 -124.67 -47.68
C GLU A 326 -163.43 -125.22 -47.12
N ARG A 327 -164.31 -124.35 -46.58
CA ARG A 327 -165.66 -124.76 -46.15
C ARG A 327 -166.58 -125.18 -47.31
N ALA A 328 -166.35 -124.68 -48.52
CA ALA A 328 -167.09 -125.11 -49.70
C ALA A 328 -166.65 -126.51 -50.16
N LEU A 329 -165.34 -126.78 -50.12
CA LEU A 329 -164.76 -128.08 -50.48
C LEU A 329 -165.20 -129.19 -49.51
N THR A 330 -165.18 -128.93 -48.20
CA THR A 330 -165.60 -129.91 -47.18
C THR A 330 -167.09 -130.25 -47.30
N ARG A 331 -167.94 -129.30 -47.70
CA ARG A 331 -169.36 -129.55 -47.96
C ARG A 331 -169.60 -130.36 -49.23
N ALA A 332 -168.83 -130.13 -50.29
CA ALA A 332 -168.91 -130.92 -51.51
C ALA A 332 -168.47 -132.39 -51.29
N LEU A 333 -167.41 -132.61 -50.49
CA LEU A 333 -166.92 -133.94 -50.15
C LEU A 333 -167.86 -134.72 -49.21
N ALA A 334 -168.62 -134.05 -48.33
CA ALA A 334 -169.61 -134.69 -47.49
C ALA A 334 -170.82 -135.21 -48.30
N VAL A 335 -171.28 -134.46 -49.29
CA VAL A 335 -172.42 -134.84 -50.16
C VAL A 335 -172.08 -136.03 -51.07
N LEU A 336 -170.83 -136.16 -51.52
CA LEU A 336 -170.39 -137.27 -52.38
C LEU A 336 -170.25 -138.63 -51.65
N ARG A 337 -170.22 -138.65 -50.31
CA ARG A 337 -170.06 -139.89 -49.52
C ARG A 337 -171.37 -140.57 -49.11
N GLU A 338 -172.53 -139.95 -49.28
CA GLU A 338 -173.82 -140.49 -48.79
C GLU A 338 -174.66 -141.24 -49.86
N ILE A 339 -174.13 -141.49 -51.07
CA ILE A 339 -174.88 -142.19 -52.14
C ILE A 339 -174.25 -143.58 -52.42
N PRO A 340 -174.92 -144.71 -52.11
CA PRO A 340 -174.45 -146.04 -52.47
C PRO A 340 -174.87 -146.41 -53.90
N ASN A 341 -173.95 -147.05 -54.66
CA ASN A 341 -174.12 -147.58 -56.03
C ASN A 341 -174.21 -146.55 -57.18
N ALA A 342 -173.35 -145.53 -57.18
CA ALA A 342 -173.14 -144.66 -58.35
C ALA A 342 -171.87 -145.06 -59.12
N GLU A 343 -172.02 -145.46 -60.39
CA GLU A 343 -170.91 -145.56 -61.34
C GLU A 343 -170.33 -144.16 -61.57
N LEU A 344 -169.11 -143.91 -61.10
CA LEU A 344 -168.40 -142.63 -61.22
C LEU A 344 -167.33 -142.69 -62.33
N PRO A 345 -167.23 -141.67 -63.20
CA PRO A 345 -166.21 -141.60 -64.26
C PRO A 345 -164.77 -141.56 -63.73
N GLU A 346 -163.82 -142.15 -64.48
CA GLU A 346 -162.43 -142.43 -64.06
C GLU A 346 -161.65 -141.20 -63.53
N ASP A 347 -161.99 -139.99 -63.95
CA ASP A 347 -161.28 -138.76 -63.58
C ASP A 347 -161.45 -138.40 -62.09
N VAL A 348 -162.54 -138.86 -61.45
CA VAL A 348 -162.84 -138.58 -60.03
C VAL A 348 -162.21 -139.63 -59.10
N VAL A 349 -161.95 -140.84 -59.59
CA VAL A 349 -161.28 -141.89 -58.81
C VAL A 349 -159.78 -141.57 -58.60
N ALA A 350 -159.15 -140.87 -59.55
CA ALA A 350 -157.73 -140.50 -59.46
C ALA A 350 -157.44 -139.42 -58.38
N MET A 351 -158.40 -138.56 -58.05
CA MET A 351 -158.26 -137.54 -56.99
C MET A 351 -158.59 -138.05 -55.58
N LEU A 352 -159.06 -139.29 -55.43
CA LEU A 352 -159.43 -139.89 -54.15
C LEU A 352 -158.33 -140.79 -53.55
N LYS A 353 -157.09 -140.68 -54.04
CA LYS A 353 -155.86 -141.11 -53.36
C LYS A 353 -155.08 -139.90 -52.87
#